data_AF-A0A285V1T1-F1
#
_entry.id   AF-A0A285V1T1-F1
#
_cell.length_a   1.000
_cell.length_b   1.000
_cell.length_c   1.000
_cell.angle_alpha   90.00
_cell.angle_beta   90.00
_cell.angle_gamma   90.00
#
_symmetry.space_group_name_H-M   'P 1'
#
loop_
_entity.id
_entity.type
_entity.pdbx_description
1 polymer ?
#
loop_
_entity_poly.entity_id
_entity_poly.type
_entity_poly.pdbx_seq_one_letter_code
_entity_poly.pdbx_strand_id
1 'polypeptide(L)'
;MITDFLLDHSALVPGTLALVALVCAVVGYVALRRARPGSPLLLVLAVVATFPVLALTLTPSGKGASAGGCTVQFALPALGRVELLANVALLLPAAVFAALATRRPWAVLAAGAGLSAGIEAVQAAVPAIGRACDTNDWTMNTLGVAAGVLLARATLALADRAAARRTDRAPSEP
;
A
#
# COMPACT_ATOMS: atom_id res chain seq x y z
N MET A 1 26.44 7.77 7.40
CA MET A 1 25.93 7.18 8.67
C MET A 1 24.57 6.51 8.49
N ILE A 2 23.45 7.20 8.23
CA ILE A 2 22.17 6.52 7.90
C ILE A 2 22.23 5.77 6.56
N THR A 3 22.93 6.36 5.58
CA THR A 3 23.12 5.78 4.25
C THR A 3 23.95 4.49 4.29
N ASP A 4 24.97 4.41 5.14
CA ASP A 4 25.77 3.19 5.37
C ASP A 4 24.96 2.09 6.05
N PHE A 5 24.13 2.45 7.03
CA PHE A 5 23.25 1.50 7.73
C PHE A 5 22.20 0.87 6.81
N LEU A 6 21.63 1.65 5.88
CA LEU A 6 20.67 1.18 4.88
C LEU A 6 21.31 0.34 3.76
N LEU A 7 22.58 0.61 3.43
CA LEU A 7 23.35 -0.20 2.47
C LEU A 7 23.73 -1.57 3.07
N ASP A 8 24.14 -1.62 4.33
CA ASP A 8 24.47 -2.87 5.04
C ASP A 8 23.22 -3.71 5.39
N HIS A 9 22.06 -3.07 5.57
CA HIS A 9 20.80 -3.74 5.92
C HIS A 9 19.79 -3.80 4.76
N SER A 10 20.25 -3.80 3.52
CA SER A 10 19.38 -3.96 2.33
C SER A 10 18.45 -5.20 2.40
N ALA A 11 18.83 -6.24 3.15
CA ALA A 11 18.00 -7.41 3.45
C ALA A 11 16.83 -7.15 4.43
N LEU A 12 16.88 -6.10 5.26
CA LEU A 12 15.79 -5.73 6.18
C LEU A 12 14.60 -5.11 5.45
N VAL A 13 14.81 -4.56 4.26
CA VAL A 13 13.77 -3.87 3.49
C VAL A 13 12.72 -4.85 2.97
N PRO A 14 13.09 -5.99 2.33
CA PRO A 14 12.15 -7.08 2.06
C PRO A 14 11.46 -7.61 3.32
N GLY A 15 12.20 -7.74 4.42
CA GLY A 15 11.64 -8.17 5.71
C GLY A 15 10.58 -7.21 6.25
N THR A 16 10.81 -5.90 6.10
CA THR A 16 9.86 -4.85 6.50
C THR A 16 8.62 -4.86 5.63
N LEU A 17 8.77 -4.98 4.30
CA LEU A 17 7.63 -5.12 3.39
C LEU A 17 6.80 -6.37 3.72
N ALA A 18 7.45 -7.50 3.97
CA ALA A 18 6.78 -8.74 4.37
C ALA A 18 6.05 -8.58 5.71
N LEU A 19 6.65 -7.91 6.69
CA LEU A 19 6.03 -7.60 7.97
C LEU A 19 4.81 -6.70 7.80
N VAL A 20 4.90 -5.64 7.00
CA VAL A 20 3.78 -4.74 6.70
C VAL A 20 2.63 -5.50 6.05
N ALA A 21 2.93 -6.34 5.06
CA ALA A 21 1.93 -7.18 4.40
C ALA A 21 1.27 -8.15 5.41
N LEU A 22 2.06 -8.81 6.25
CA LEU A 22 1.56 -9.72 7.28
C LEU A 22 0.64 -9.00 8.28
N VAL A 23 1.06 -7.84 8.79
CA VAL A 23 0.26 -7.03 9.71
C VAL A 23 -1.05 -6.61 9.05
N CYS A 24 -1.02 -6.15 7.80
CA CYS A 24 -2.22 -5.76 7.06
C CYS A 24 -3.19 -6.95 6.87
N ALA A 25 -2.67 -8.13 6.54
CA ALA A 25 -3.47 -9.34 6.39
C ALA A 25 -4.11 -9.77 7.72
N VAL A 26 -3.33 -9.78 8.81
CA VAL A 26 -3.81 -10.17 10.15
C VAL A 26 -4.87 -9.18 10.65
N VAL A 27 -4.58 -7.88 10.58
CA VAL A 27 -5.53 -6.84 11.00
C VAL A 27 -6.80 -6.89 10.15
N GLY A 28 -6.66 -7.02 8.83
CA GLY A 28 -7.79 -7.16 7.91
C GLY A 28 -8.64 -8.39 8.20
N TYR A 29 -8.02 -9.55 8.41
CA TYR A 29 -8.70 -10.80 8.76
C TYR A 29 -9.45 -10.70 10.10
N VAL A 30 -8.81 -10.12 11.12
CA VAL A 30 -9.42 -9.91 12.44
C VAL A 30 -10.58 -8.93 12.34
N ALA A 31 -10.43 -7.83 11.59
CA ALA A 31 -11.48 -6.85 11.36
C ALA A 31 -12.68 -7.49 10.65
N LEU A 32 -12.48 -8.27 9.59
CA LEU A 32 -13.56 -8.98 8.89
C LEU A 32 -14.35 -9.92 9.82
N ARG A 33 -13.66 -10.53 10.79
CA ARG A 33 -14.27 -11.51 11.70
C ARG A 33 -14.93 -10.91 12.94
N ARG A 34 -14.41 -9.78 13.44
CA ARG A 34 -14.84 -9.19 14.71
C ARG A 34 -15.69 -7.95 14.52
N ALA A 35 -15.57 -7.26 13.40
CA ALA A 35 -16.37 -6.06 13.16
C ALA A 35 -17.84 -6.42 12.92
N ARG A 36 -18.73 -5.54 13.36
CA ARG A 36 -20.17 -5.67 13.08
C ARG A 36 -20.42 -5.52 11.57
N PRO A 37 -21.43 -6.22 11.01
CA PRO A 37 -21.89 -5.95 9.66
C PRO A 37 -22.15 -4.44 9.46
N GLY A 38 -21.58 -3.86 8.41
CA GLY A 38 -21.71 -2.42 8.12
C GLY A 38 -20.75 -1.49 8.86
N SER A 39 -19.82 -1.98 9.68
CA SER A 39 -18.86 -1.09 10.35
C SER A 39 -17.97 -0.34 9.34
N PRO A 40 -17.64 0.94 9.58
CA PRO A 40 -16.73 1.69 8.72
C PRO A 40 -15.25 1.39 9.00
N LEU A 41 -14.92 0.44 9.88
CA LEU A 41 -13.55 0.23 10.39
C LEU A 41 -12.51 0.04 9.26
N LEU A 42 -12.79 -0.80 8.27
CA LEU A 42 -11.86 -1.04 7.15
C LEU A 42 -11.69 0.20 6.26
N LEU A 43 -12.74 1.02 6.10
CA LEU A 43 -12.63 2.30 5.40
C LEU A 43 -11.79 3.29 6.19
N VAL A 44 -12.01 3.38 7.50
CA VAL A 44 -11.19 4.24 8.39
C VAL A 44 -9.73 3.81 8.33
N LEU A 45 -9.44 2.50 8.41
CA LEU A 45 -8.07 1.99 8.28
C LEU A 45 -7.45 2.32 6.91
N ALA A 46 -8.22 2.24 5.82
CA ALA A 46 -7.75 2.63 4.50
C ALA A 46 -7.41 4.12 4.41
N VAL A 47 -8.29 4.98 4.94
CA VAL A 47 -8.07 6.44 5.00
C VAL A 47 -6.85 6.77 5.84
N VAL A 48 -6.76 6.22 7.06
CA VAL A 48 -5.62 6.40 7.97
C VAL A 48 -4.32 5.93 7.30
N ALA A 49 -4.33 4.79 6.60
CA ALA A 49 -3.17 4.29 5.87
C ALA A 49 -2.73 5.19 4.71
N THR A 50 -3.61 6.05 4.18
CA THR A 50 -3.29 6.98 3.09
C THR A 50 -2.60 8.24 3.59
N PHE A 51 -2.85 8.66 4.84
CA PHE A 51 -2.28 9.88 5.42
C PHE A 51 -0.74 9.91 5.42
N PRO A 52 -0.02 8.86 5.87
CA PRO A 52 1.43 8.83 5.81
C PRO A 52 1.97 9.01 4.39
N VAL A 53 1.30 8.47 3.38
CA VAL A 53 1.72 8.60 1.97
C VAL A 53 1.69 10.05 1.55
N LEU A 54 0.57 10.74 1.80
CA LEU A 54 0.43 12.17 1.48
C LEU A 54 1.44 13.02 2.25
N ALA A 55 1.62 12.73 3.54
CA ALA A 55 2.59 13.43 4.37
C ALA A 55 4.02 13.26 3.81
N LEU A 56 4.46 12.03 3.55
CA LEU A 56 5.84 11.75 3.09
C LEU A 56 6.14 12.25 1.67
N THR A 57 5.11 12.38 0.83
CA THR A 57 5.28 12.75 -0.58
C THR A 57 5.08 14.24 -0.85
N LEU A 58 4.28 14.93 -0.04
CA LEU A 58 3.93 16.34 -0.25
C LEU A 58 4.57 17.30 0.75
N THR A 59 5.28 16.81 1.77
CA THR A 59 6.10 17.68 2.62
C THR A 59 7.34 18.18 1.88
N PRO A 60 7.66 19.49 1.95
CA PRO A 60 8.87 20.03 1.36
C PRO A 60 10.12 19.30 1.85
N SER A 61 10.91 18.79 0.91
CA SER A 61 12.12 18.02 1.21
C SER A 61 13.34 18.89 1.57
N GLY A 62 13.21 20.22 1.48
CA GLY A 62 14.30 21.18 1.74
C GLY A 62 15.42 21.16 0.70
N LYS A 63 15.34 20.29 -0.31
CA LYS A 63 16.26 20.23 -1.44
C LYS A 63 15.70 21.08 -2.58
N GLY A 64 16.53 21.90 -3.22
CA GLY A 64 16.12 22.61 -4.43
C GLY A 64 15.83 21.58 -5.53
N ALA A 65 14.59 21.50 -5.99
CA ALA A 65 14.28 20.70 -7.17
C ALA A 65 15.03 21.29 -8.37
N SER A 66 15.79 20.46 -9.08
CA SER A 66 16.27 20.81 -10.41
C SER A 66 15.06 21.22 -11.25
N ALA A 67 15.09 22.39 -11.89
CA ALA A 67 13.98 22.97 -12.65
C ALA A 67 13.62 22.22 -13.96
N GLY A 68 13.76 20.90 -13.99
CA GLY A 68 13.48 20.04 -15.14
C GLY A 68 12.29 19.13 -14.86
N GLY A 69 11.48 18.87 -15.89
CA GLY A 69 10.25 18.06 -15.82
C GLY A 69 10.46 16.60 -15.39
N CYS A 70 9.40 15.80 -15.52
CA CYS A 70 9.41 14.43 -15.00
C CYS A 70 10.52 13.57 -15.58
N THR A 71 11.21 12.88 -14.67
CA THR A 71 12.14 11.82 -15.04
C THR A 71 11.33 10.62 -15.53
N VAL A 72 11.57 10.22 -16.79
CA VAL A 72 10.93 9.05 -17.39
C VAL A 72 11.92 7.90 -17.32
N GLN A 73 11.68 7.01 -16.37
CA GLN A 73 12.44 5.78 -16.19
C GLN A 73 11.54 4.62 -15.71
N PHE A 74 11.93 3.40 -16.07
CA PHE A 74 11.26 2.18 -15.67
C PHE A 74 12.30 1.16 -15.22
N ALA A 75 12.34 0.93 -13.91
CA ALA A 75 13.16 -0.09 -13.27
C ALA A 75 12.25 -1.13 -12.61
N LEU A 76 12.70 -2.38 -12.56
CA LEU A 76 12.01 -3.41 -11.78
C LEU A 76 12.46 -3.33 -10.30
N PRO A 77 11.57 -3.61 -9.34
CA PRO A 77 11.96 -3.69 -7.94
C PRO A 77 12.95 -4.86 -7.79
N ALA A 78 14.09 -4.59 -7.17
CA ALA A 78 15.09 -5.59 -6.86
C ALA A 78 15.45 -5.49 -5.37
N LEU A 79 15.86 -6.60 -4.75
CA LEU A 79 16.15 -6.67 -3.32
C LEU A 79 17.25 -5.68 -2.86
N GLY A 80 18.17 -5.30 -3.75
CA GLY A 80 19.17 -4.27 -3.50
C GLY A 80 18.74 -2.83 -3.80
N ARG A 81 17.51 -2.60 -4.30
CA ARG A 81 16.96 -1.28 -4.65
C ARG A 81 15.96 -0.84 -3.57
N VAL A 82 16.50 -0.44 -2.42
CA VAL A 82 15.73 -0.09 -1.21
C VAL A 82 14.64 0.95 -1.49
N GLU A 83 14.94 1.97 -2.29
CA GLU A 83 14.02 3.05 -2.65
C GLU A 83 12.79 2.53 -3.41
N LEU A 84 12.99 1.61 -4.35
CA LEU A 84 11.89 1.02 -5.13
C LEU A 84 10.97 0.16 -4.25
N LEU A 85 11.54 -0.60 -3.32
CA LEU A 85 10.76 -1.41 -2.38
C LEU A 85 9.99 -0.56 -1.37
N ALA A 86 10.53 0.58 -0.96
CA ALA A 86 9.82 1.52 -0.09
C ALA A 86 8.57 2.09 -0.78
N ASN A 87 8.65 2.41 -2.07
CA ASN A 87 7.51 2.85 -2.87
C ASN A 87 6.45 1.74 -3.03
N VAL A 88 6.86 0.48 -3.22
CA VAL A 88 5.91 -0.64 -3.19
C VAL A 88 5.19 -0.76 -1.84
N ALA A 89 5.88 -0.48 -0.73
CA ALA A 89 5.29 -0.56 0.62
C ALA A 89 4.29 0.57 0.90
N LEU A 90 4.45 1.75 0.29
CA LEU A 90 3.71 2.98 0.62
C LEU A 90 2.19 2.84 0.46
N LEU A 91 1.72 2.39 -0.71
CA LEU A 91 0.27 2.27 -0.96
C LEU A 91 -0.33 0.91 -0.61
N LEU A 92 0.50 -0.08 -0.26
CA LEU A 92 0.03 -1.45 0.02
C LEU A 92 -1.00 -1.50 1.15
N PRO A 93 -0.80 -0.88 2.33
CA PRO A 93 -1.77 -0.94 3.42
C PRO A 93 -3.12 -0.32 3.05
N ALA A 94 -3.11 0.85 2.41
CA ALA A 94 -4.33 1.52 1.96
C ALA A 94 -5.09 0.67 0.95
N ALA A 95 -4.38 0.05 -0.01
CA ALA A 95 -4.98 -0.85 -1.00
C ALA A 95 -5.58 -2.11 -0.36
N VAL A 96 -4.91 -2.73 0.63
CA VAL A 96 -5.45 -3.89 1.36
C VAL A 96 -6.78 -3.53 2.01
N PHE A 97 -6.79 -2.49 2.85
CA PHE A 97 -7.99 -2.14 3.62
C PHE A 97 -9.13 -1.62 2.73
N ALA A 98 -8.82 -0.83 1.68
CA ALA A 98 -9.82 -0.38 0.73
C ALA A 98 -10.44 -1.54 -0.07
N ALA A 99 -9.63 -2.52 -0.49
CA ALA A 99 -10.12 -3.69 -1.21
C ALA A 99 -10.96 -4.60 -0.29
N LEU A 100 -10.58 -4.76 0.97
CA LEU A 100 -11.38 -5.48 1.96
C LEU A 100 -12.72 -4.79 2.25
N ALA A 101 -12.71 -3.46 2.36
CA ALA A 101 -13.91 -2.66 2.63
C ALA A 101 -14.89 -2.67 1.46
N THR A 102 -14.39 -2.41 0.25
CA THR A 102 -15.23 -2.20 -0.94
C THR A 102 -15.55 -3.49 -1.69
N ARG A 103 -14.71 -4.52 -1.53
CA ARG A 103 -14.72 -5.74 -2.36
C ARG A 103 -14.64 -5.48 -3.87
N ARG A 104 -14.11 -4.31 -4.28
CA ARG A 104 -14.00 -3.88 -5.68
C ARG A 104 -12.52 -3.76 -6.09
N PRO A 105 -11.84 -4.88 -6.39
CA PRO A 105 -10.38 -4.90 -6.61
C PRO A 105 -9.94 -3.97 -7.75
N TRP A 106 -10.69 -3.94 -8.86
CA TRP A 106 -10.36 -3.09 -10.01
C TRP A 106 -10.55 -1.60 -9.73
N ALA A 107 -11.58 -1.24 -8.95
CA ALA A 107 -11.78 0.14 -8.54
C ALA A 107 -10.66 0.62 -7.62
N VAL A 108 -10.21 -0.22 -6.70
CA VAL A 108 -9.08 0.09 -5.80
C VAL A 108 -7.77 0.19 -6.59
N LEU A 109 -7.54 -0.69 -7.56
CA LEU A 109 -6.37 -0.62 -8.43
C LEU A 109 -6.33 0.70 -9.21
N ALA A 110 -7.44 1.06 -9.86
CA ALA A 110 -7.56 2.31 -10.61
C ALA A 110 -7.41 3.54 -9.71
N ALA A 111 -8.06 3.54 -8.54
CA ALA A 111 -7.97 4.65 -7.58
C ALA A 111 -6.55 4.81 -7.02
N GLY A 112 -5.87 3.71 -6.68
CA GLY A 112 -4.49 3.74 -6.18
C GLY A 112 -3.48 4.20 -7.23
N ALA A 113 -3.59 3.68 -8.47
CA ALA A 113 -2.75 4.12 -9.58
C ALA A 113 -2.99 5.60 -9.93
N GLY A 114 -4.25 6.05 -9.89
CA GLY A 114 -4.64 7.44 -10.10
C GLY A 114 -4.15 8.37 -8.99
N LEU A 115 -4.25 7.94 -7.72
CA LEU A 115 -3.69 8.69 -6.59
C LEU A 115 -2.17 8.86 -6.74
N SER A 116 -1.46 7.78 -7.09
CA SER A 116 -0.02 7.82 -7.36
C SER A 116 0.32 8.82 -8.47
N ALA A 117 -0.40 8.76 -9.60
CA ALA A 117 -0.20 9.72 -10.70
C ALA A 117 -0.52 11.17 -10.29
N GLY A 118 -1.54 11.36 -9.45
CA GLY A 118 -1.90 12.67 -8.91
C GLY A 118 -0.81 13.26 -8.01
N ILE A 119 -0.16 12.43 -7.18
CA ILE A 119 0.98 12.85 -6.34
C ILE A 119 2.14 13.31 -7.23
N GLU A 120 2.51 12.53 -8.24
CA GLU A 120 3.56 12.90 -9.20
C GLU A 120 3.22 14.21 -9.93
N ALA A 121 1.98 14.38 -10.36
CA ALA A 121 1.52 15.60 -11.02
C ALA A 121 1.60 16.82 -10.10
N VAL A 122 1.27 16.67 -8.81
CA VAL A 122 1.43 17.74 -7.81
C VAL A 122 2.90 18.07 -7.58
N GLN A 123 3.78 17.06 -7.50
CA GLN A 123 5.22 17.28 -7.35
C GLN A 123 5.81 17.99 -8.59
N ALA A 124 5.34 17.67 -9.79
CA ALA A 124 5.69 18.37 -11.02
C ALA A 124 5.22 19.84 -11.03
N ALA A 125 4.01 20.09 -10.54
CA ALA A 125 3.37 21.41 -10.58
C ALA A 125 3.81 22.33 -9.42
N VAL A 126 4.36 21.77 -8.34
CA VAL A 126 4.75 22.52 -7.13
C VAL A 126 6.24 22.33 -6.83
N PRO A 127 7.13 23.10 -7.49
CA PRO A 127 8.58 23.00 -7.30
C PRO A 127 9.05 23.22 -5.84
N ALA A 128 8.26 23.94 -5.03
CA ALA A 128 8.53 24.16 -3.62
C ALA A 128 8.55 22.88 -2.76
N ILE A 129 7.98 21.77 -3.26
CA ILE A 129 8.09 20.45 -2.61
C ILE A 129 9.54 19.92 -2.69
N GLY A 130 10.31 20.35 -3.69
CA GLY A 130 11.71 19.95 -3.83
C GLY A 130 11.91 18.51 -4.32
N ARG A 131 10.84 17.85 -4.78
CA ARG A 131 10.86 16.50 -5.34
C ARG A 131 10.54 16.57 -6.83
N ALA A 132 11.38 15.96 -7.67
CA ALA A 132 11.08 15.79 -9.08
C ALA A 132 10.14 14.59 -9.25
N CYS A 133 9.15 14.71 -10.14
CA CYS A 133 8.32 13.57 -10.52
C CYS A 133 9.14 12.49 -11.24
N ASP A 134 8.77 11.24 -11.00
CA ASP A 134 9.47 10.05 -11.46
C ASP A 134 8.49 8.93 -11.80
N THR A 135 8.53 8.45 -13.05
CA THR A 135 7.67 7.32 -13.48
C THR A 135 8.00 6.01 -12.75
N ASN A 136 9.18 5.88 -12.13
CA ASN A 136 9.48 4.77 -11.23
C ASN A 136 8.62 4.84 -9.96
N ASP A 137 8.50 6.01 -9.35
CA ASP A 137 7.70 6.20 -8.13
C ASP A 137 6.24 5.84 -8.43
N TRP A 138 5.72 6.31 -9.55
CA TRP A 138 4.38 5.93 -10.03
C TRP A 138 4.21 4.41 -10.20
N THR A 139 5.16 3.77 -10.88
CA THR A 139 5.12 2.33 -11.19
C THR A 139 5.22 1.49 -9.93
N MET A 140 6.15 1.80 -9.02
CA MET A 140 6.35 1.06 -7.77
C MET A 140 5.15 1.17 -6.84
N ASN A 141 4.60 2.37 -6.67
CA ASN A 141 3.38 2.59 -5.92
C ASN A 141 2.21 1.77 -6.50
N THR A 142 2.07 1.74 -7.83
CA THR A 142 1.04 0.95 -8.52
C THR A 142 1.23 -0.56 -8.31
N LEU A 143 2.48 -1.06 -8.32
CA LEU A 143 2.79 -2.45 -7.96
C LEU A 143 2.42 -2.75 -6.50
N GLY A 144 2.66 -1.82 -5.59
CA GLY A 144 2.22 -1.90 -4.19
C GLY A 144 0.71 -2.05 -4.05
N VAL A 145 -0.06 -1.27 -4.82
CA VAL A 145 -1.52 -1.36 -4.88
C VAL A 145 -1.95 -2.74 -5.40
N ALA A 146 -1.35 -3.22 -6.49
CA ALA A 146 -1.65 -4.53 -7.05
C ALA A 146 -1.38 -5.66 -6.03
N ALA A 147 -0.23 -5.62 -5.35
CA ALA A 147 0.10 -6.57 -4.28
C ALA A 147 -0.90 -6.51 -3.13
N GLY A 148 -1.30 -5.30 -2.69
CA GLY A 148 -2.30 -5.11 -1.64
C GLY A 148 -3.68 -5.66 -2.03
N VAL A 149 -4.11 -5.47 -3.28
CA VAL A 149 -5.36 -6.04 -3.81
C VAL A 149 -5.32 -7.57 -3.80
N LEU A 150 -4.22 -8.18 -4.25
CA LEU A 150 -4.06 -9.63 -4.23
C LEU A 150 -4.10 -10.18 -2.79
N LEU A 151 -3.43 -9.51 -1.86
CA LEU A 151 -3.42 -9.88 -0.45
C LEU A 151 -4.82 -9.77 0.18
N ALA A 152 -5.57 -8.71 -0.14
CA ALA A 152 -6.95 -8.55 0.29
C ALA A 152 -7.85 -9.69 -0.23
N ARG A 153 -7.70 -10.09 -1.49
CA ARG A 153 -8.44 -11.23 -2.06
C ARG A 153 -8.12 -12.54 -1.34
N ALA A 154 -6.84 -12.81 -1.07
CA ALA A 154 -6.44 -13.98 -0.30
C ALA A 154 -7.05 -13.95 1.12
N THR A 155 -7.04 -12.79 1.77
CA THR A 155 -7.60 -12.58 3.11
C THR A 155 -9.11 -12.82 3.14
N LEU A 156 -9.85 -12.32 2.15
CA LEU A 156 -11.29 -12.59 1.99
C LEU A 156 -11.55 -14.09 1.82
N ALA A 157 -10.85 -14.76 0.91
CA ALA A 157 -11.02 -16.18 0.67
C ALA A 157 -10.76 -17.03 1.94
N LEU A 158 -9.78 -16.64 2.77
CA LEU A 158 -9.51 -17.29 4.06
C LEU A 158 -10.64 -17.03 5.07
N ALA A 159 -11.16 -15.80 5.14
CA ALA A 159 -12.28 -15.46 6.02
C ALA A 159 -13.55 -16.23 5.64
N ASP A 160 -13.88 -16.29 4.36
CA ASP A 160 -15.07 -16.98 3.84
C ASP A 160 -14.99 -18.49 4.11
N ARG A 161 -13.83 -19.11 3.88
CA ARG A 161 -13.59 -20.53 4.23
C ARG A 161 -13.73 -20.80 5.72
N ALA A 162 -13.25 -19.89 6.56
CA ALA A 162 -13.37 -20.03 8.01
C ALA A 162 -14.83 -19.87 8.49
N ALA A 163 -15.64 -19.06 7.80
CA ALA A 163 -17.06 -18.92 8.07
C ALA A 163 -17.84 -20.19 7.68
N ALA A 164 -17.61 -20.72 6.47
CA ALA A 164 -18.27 -21.96 6.01
C ALA A 164 -18.05 -23.15 6.97
N ARG A 165 -16.80 -23.34 7.45
CA ARG A 165 -16.47 -24.40 8.42
C ARG A 165 -17.17 -24.25 9.78
N ARG A 166 -17.59 -23.05 10.17
CA ARG A 166 -18.34 -22.84 11.42
C ARG A 166 -19.79 -23.29 11.26
N THR A 167 -20.37 -23.04 10.10
CA THR A 167 -21.74 -23.47 9.77
C THR A 167 -21.84 -25.00 9.75
N ASP A 168 -20.86 -25.70 9.14
CA ASP A 168 -20.83 -27.18 9.10
C ASP A 168 -20.67 -27.84 10.48
N ARG A 169 -20.14 -27.10 11.47
CA ARG A 169 -19.89 -27.62 12.83
C ARG A 169 -21.01 -27.27 13.82
N ALA A 170 -22.00 -26.46 13.43
CA ALA A 170 -23.15 -26.21 14.28
C ALA A 170 -23.96 -27.51 14.39
N PRO A 171 -24.19 -28.06 15.61
CA PRO A 171 -24.99 -29.27 15.75
C PRO A 171 -26.39 -28.99 15.19
N SER A 172 -26.90 -29.93 14.38
CA SER A 172 -28.30 -29.93 13.95
C SER A 172 -29.17 -30.06 15.20
N GLU A 173 -29.76 -28.95 15.65
CA GLU A 173 -30.78 -28.98 16.70
C GLU A 173 -31.94 -29.88 16.22
N PRO A 174 -32.29 -30.94 16.96
CA PRO A 174 -33.46 -31.77 16.69
C PRO A 174 -34.78 -31.09 17.13
#